data_AF-A0A950A4E6-F1
#
_entry.id   AF-A0A950A4E6-F1
#
_cell.length_a   1.000
_cell.length_b   1.000
_cell.length_c   1.000
_cell.angle_alpha   90.00
_cell.angle_beta   90.00
_cell.angle_gamma   90.00
#
_symmetry.space_group_name_H-M   'P 1'
#
loop_
_entity.id
_entity.type
_entity.pdbx_description
1 polymer ?
#
loop_
_entity_poly.entity_id
_entity_poly.type
_entity_poly.pdbx_seq_one_letter_code
_entity_poly.pdbx_strand_id
1 'polypeptide(L)'
;MSATIDTPVEQRDEFACFGSRCTVIVADARVSDAERAVAEARRRLLEWHGQFSRFEAGSELTRLNDAREETVAVSPMMRRVVQAAVEAAGATDGLVDPTLVGEIEEAGYASHFDGDGLPLVVALALAGDRARGRPSGDARWRS
;
A
#
# COMPACT_ATOMS: atom_id res chain seq x y z
N MET A 1 -40.53 5.54 -29.28
CA MET A 1 -39.10 5.33 -29.59
C MET A 1 -38.44 4.83 -28.33
N SER A 2 -38.13 3.53 -28.26
CA SER A 2 -37.49 2.94 -27.08
C SER A 2 -36.00 3.15 -27.21
N ALA A 3 -35.39 3.91 -26.31
CA ALA A 3 -33.94 3.99 -26.21
C ALA A 3 -33.46 2.67 -25.60
N THR A 4 -32.82 1.84 -26.41
CA THR A 4 -32.07 0.69 -25.91
C THR A 4 -30.88 1.27 -25.13
N ILE A 5 -30.91 1.14 -23.81
CA ILE A 5 -29.71 1.41 -23.00
C ILE A 5 -28.76 0.27 -23.35
N ASP A 6 -27.69 0.60 -24.05
CA ASP A 6 -26.62 -0.36 -24.33
C ASP A 6 -26.01 -0.75 -22.98
N THR A 7 -26.01 -2.05 -22.65
CA THR A 7 -25.48 -2.50 -21.36
C THR A 7 -23.99 -2.19 -21.35
N PRO A 8 -23.48 -1.38 -20.42
CA PRO A 8 -22.07 -1.03 -20.38
C PRO A 8 -21.24 -2.32 -20.30
N VAL A 9 -20.29 -2.46 -21.23
CA VAL A 9 -19.36 -3.59 -21.21
C VAL A 9 -18.29 -3.28 -20.17
N GLU A 10 -18.33 -4.01 -19.06
CA GLU A 10 -17.31 -3.97 -18.02
C GLU A 10 -16.27 -5.06 -18.27
N GLN A 11 -15.00 -4.68 -18.31
CA GLN A 11 -13.88 -5.61 -18.22
C GLN A 11 -13.30 -5.56 -16.81
N ARG A 12 -13.04 -6.74 -16.25
CA ARG A 12 -12.58 -6.91 -14.86
C ARG A 12 -11.42 -7.88 -14.79
N ASP A 13 -10.42 -7.54 -13.98
CA ASP A 13 -9.40 -8.48 -13.53
C ASP A 13 -9.22 -8.38 -12.01
N GLU A 14 -8.94 -9.50 -11.38
CA GLU A 14 -8.78 -9.62 -9.94
C GLU A 14 -7.56 -10.49 -9.61
N PHE A 15 -6.64 -9.96 -8.81
CA PHE A 15 -5.35 -10.58 -8.54
C PHE A 15 -4.81 -10.19 -7.16
N ALA A 16 -3.87 -10.99 -6.65
CA ALA A 16 -3.18 -10.68 -5.39
C ALA A 16 -2.21 -9.51 -5.59
N CYS A 17 -2.30 -8.49 -4.74
CA CYS A 17 -1.47 -7.29 -4.78
C CYS A 17 -1.60 -6.53 -3.45
N PHE A 18 -0.52 -5.86 -3.01
CA PHE A 18 -0.48 -5.05 -1.77
C PHE A 18 -0.97 -5.78 -0.51
N GLY A 19 -0.67 -7.08 -0.37
CA GLY A 19 -1.10 -7.87 0.78
C GLY A 19 -2.62 -8.13 0.83
N SER A 20 -3.32 -7.96 -0.29
CA SER A 20 -4.76 -8.19 -0.41
C SER A 20 -5.13 -8.67 -1.83
N ARG A 21 -6.44 -8.70 -2.14
CA ARG A 21 -6.96 -8.88 -3.49
C ARG A 21 -7.34 -7.52 -4.06
N CYS A 22 -6.71 -7.13 -5.17
CA CYS A 22 -7.06 -5.93 -5.92
C CYS A 22 -7.95 -6.29 -7.09
N THR A 23 -8.94 -5.45 -7.38
CA THR A 23 -9.80 -5.56 -8.57
C THR A 23 -9.62 -4.31 -9.42
N VAL A 24 -9.42 -4.50 -10.73
CA VAL A 24 -9.48 -3.45 -11.73
C VAL A 24 -10.74 -3.63 -12.56
N ILE A 25 -11.53 -2.57 -12.72
CA ILE A 25 -12.73 -2.56 -13.54
C ILE A 25 -12.62 -1.39 -14.53
N VAL A 26 -12.84 -1.67 -15.81
CA VAL A 26 -12.90 -0.66 -16.88
C VAL A 26 -14.26 -0.80 -17.57
N ALA A 27 -15.06 0.27 -17.52
CA ALA A 27 -16.37 0.37 -18.14
C ALA A 27 -16.35 1.33 -19.33
N ASP A 28 -17.40 1.30 -20.15
CA ASP A 28 -17.68 2.29 -21.21
C ASP A 28 -16.57 2.46 -22.26
N ALA A 29 -15.78 1.40 -22.49
CA ALA A 29 -14.74 1.34 -23.50
C ALA A 29 -15.01 0.23 -24.52
N ARG A 30 -14.45 0.38 -25.73
CA ARG A 30 -14.43 -0.73 -26.70
C ARG A 30 -13.71 -1.91 -26.06
N VAL A 31 -14.23 -3.14 -26.26
CA VAL A 31 -13.71 -4.37 -25.62
C VAL A 31 -12.18 -4.46 -25.65
N SER A 32 -11.56 -4.27 -26.82
CA SER A 32 -10.11 -4.35 -26.97
C SER A 32 -9.34 -3.24 -26.24
N ASP A 33 -9.92 -2.06 -26.09
CA ASP A 33 -9.32 -0.96 -25.32
C ASP A 33 -9.45 -1.22 -23.82
N ALA A 34 -10.60 -1.77 -23.39
CA ALA A 34 -10.87 -2.15 -22.01
C ALA A 34 -9.94 -3.27 -21.54
N GLU A 35 -9.77 -4.33 -22.32
CA GLU A 35 -8.83 -5.42 -22.05
C GLU A 35 -7.38 -4.90 -21.90
N ARG A 36 -6.94 -4.02 -22.80
CA ARG A 36 -5.60 -3.42 -22.73
C ARG A 36 -5.42 -2.56 -21.49
N ALA A 37 -6.42 -1.75 -21.13
CA ALA A 37 -6.39 -0.90 -19.95
C ALA A 37 -6.34 -1.71 -18.65
N VAL A 38 -7.15 -2.77 -18.55
CA VAL A 38 -7.12 -3.70 -17.41
C VAL A 38 -5.74 -4.36 -17.29
N ALA A 39 -5.18 -4.87 -18.39
CA ALA A 39 -3.86 -5.50 -18.38
C ALA A 39 -2.73 -4.52 -18.00
N GLU A 40 -2.81 -3.27 -18.46
CA GLU A 40 -1.84 -2.23 -18.10
C GLU A 40 -1.93 -1.84 -16.62
N ALA A 41 -3.14 -1.65 -16.09
CA ALA A 41 -3.36 -1.36 -14.68
C ALA A 41 -2.85 -2.51 -13.80
N ARG A 42 -3.16 -3.76 -14.15
CA ARG A 42 -2.63 -4.96 -13.47
C ARG A 42 -1.11 -4.94 -13.41
N ARG A 43 -0.46 -4.75 -14.56
CA ARG A 43 1.00 -4.72 -14.66
C ARG A 43 1.59 -3.61 -13.77
N ARG A 44 1.00 -2.42 -13.77
CA ARG A 44 1.48 -1.29 -12.97
C ARG A 44 1.31 -1.52 -11.47
N LEU A 45 0.18 -2.08 -11.05
CA LEU A 45 -0.08 -2.40 -9.65
C LEU A 45 0.91 -3.45 -9.14
N LEU A 46 1.20 -4.49 -9.92
CA LEU A 46 2.20 -5.50 -9.57
C LEU A 46 3.62 -4.94 -9.55
N GLU A 47 3.95 -4.03 -10.48
CA GLU A 47 5.24 -3.31 -10.46
C GLU A 47 5.41 -2.54 -9.15
N TRP A 48 4.40 -1.76 -8.73
CA TRP A 48 4.43 -1.02 -7.47
C TRP A 48 4.42 -1.94 -6.24
N HIS A 49 3.72 -3.06 -6.29
CA HIS A 49 3.75 -4.06 -5.23
C HIS A 49 5.17 -4.56 -4.99
N GLY A 50 5.91 -4.90 -6.04
CA GLY A 50 7.31 -5.29 -5.94
C GLY A 50 8.22 -4.14 -5.50
N GLN A 51 8.01 -2.92 -5.99
CA GLN A 51 8.85 -1.76 -5.64
C GLN A 51 8.69 -1.31 -4.18
N PHE A 52 7.47 -1.38 -3.65
CA PHE A 52 7.11 -0.81 -2.35
C PHE A 52 6.85 -1.87 -1.25
N SER A 53 7.15 -3.14 -1.53
CA SER A 53 7.06 -4.18 -0.51
C SER A 53 8.23 -4.08 0.47
N ARG A 54 7.94 -3.97 1.77
CA ARG A 54 8.96 -4.07 2.83
C ARG A 54 9.42 -5.51 3.11
N PHE A 55 8.77 -6.51 2.53
CA PHE A 55 9.06 -7.93 2.73
C PHE A 55 9.94 -8.52 1.62
N GLU A 56 10.04 -7.83 0.49
CA GLU A 56 10.86 -8.26 -0.63
C GLU A 56 12.24 -7.61 -0.52
N ALA A 57 13.27 -8.40 -0.22
CA ALA A 57 14.64 -7.89 -0.02
C ALA A 57 15.19 -7.09 -1.22
N GLY A 58 14.72 -7.39 -2.43
CA GLY A 58 15.11 -6.69 -3.66
C GLY A 58 14.31 -5.41 -3.95
N SER A 59 13.29 -5.09 -3.16
CA SER A 59 12.43 -3.92 -3.39
C SER A 59 13.20 -2.62 -3.25
N GLU A 60 12.69 -1.58 -3.90
CA GLU A 60 13.27 -0.25 -3.75
C GLU A 60 13.08 0.28 -2.32
N LEU A 61 11.94 -0.02 -1.69
CA LEU A 61 11.66 0.39 -0.30
C LEU A 61 12.61 -0.25 0.70
N THR A 62 12.85 -1.56 0.61
CA THR A 62 13.76 -2.25 1.53
C THR A 62 15.18 -1.73 1.38
N ARG A 63 15.67 -1.55 0.15
CA ARG A 63 16.98 -0.92 -0.07
C ARG A 63 17.06 0.51 0.48
N LEU A 64 15.98 1.28 0.38
CA LEU A 64 15.92 2.62 0.96
C LEU A 64 15.98 2.58 2.49
N ASN A 65 15.27 1.65 3.13
CA ASN A 65 15.29 1.47 4.58
C ASN A 65 16.66 1.00 5.09
N ASP A 66 17.36 0.17 4.31
CA ASP A 66 18.68 -0.37 4.68
C ASP A 66 19.85 0.59 4.40
N ALA A 67 19.62 1.62 3.60
CA ALA A 67 20.63 2.60 3.23
C ALA A 67 21.20 3.31 4.46
N ARG A 68 22.51 3.60 4.42
CA ARG A 68 23.24 4.32 5.48
C ARG A 68 23.70 5.70 5.02
N GLU A 69 23.51 6.00 3.74
CA GLU A 69 23.85 7.24 3.09
C GLU A 69 22.86 8.35 3.45
N GLU A 70 23.37 9.57 3.63
CA GLU A 70 22.53 10.76 3.87
C GLU A 70 21.61 11.07 2.69
N THR A 71 22.02 10.72 1.47
CA THR A 71 21.22 10.90 0.26
C THR A 71 21.22 9.63 -0.56
N VAL A 72 20.02 9.09 -0.79
CA VAL A 72 19.81 7.85 -1.54
C VAL A 72 19.15 8.16 -2.88
N ALA A 73 19.75 7.66 -3.96
CA ALA A 73 19.12 7.76 -5.28
C ALA A 73 17.92 6.81 -5.36
N VAL A 74 16.74 7.37 -5.63
CA VAL A 74 15.48 6.64 -5.78
C VAL A 74 14.77 7.00 -7.07
N SER A 75 13.87 6.12 -7.50
CA SER A 75 13.00 6.31 -8.65
C SER A 75 12.11 7.56 -8.48
N PRO A 76 11.68 8.19 -9.58
CA PRO A 76 10.72 9.30 -9.51
C PRO A 76 9.39 8.91 -8.85
N MET A 77 9.01 7.64 -8.86
CA MET A 77 7.80 7.17 -8.18
C MET A 77 8.02 7.07 -6.67
N MET A 78 9.12 6.45 -6.24
CA MET A 78 9.46 6.37 -4.81
C MET A 78 9.57 7.76 -4.19
N ARG A 79 10.20 8.72 -4.89
CA ARG A 79 10.24 10.13 -4.43
C ARG A 79 8.84 10.70 -4.18
N ARG A 80 7.88 10.45 -5.09
CA ARG A 80 6.49 10.89 -4.92
C ARG A 80 5.79 10.23 -3.74
N VAL A 81 6.04 8.94 -3.52
CA VAL A 81 5.50 8.20 -2.37
C VAL A 81 6.02 8.79 -1.06
N VAL A 82 7.33 9.03 -0.96
CA VAL A 82 7.95 9.65 0.22
C VAL A 82 7.41 11.06 0.44
N GLN A 83 7.31 11.88 -0.60
CA GLN A 83 6.73 13.22 -0.51
C GLN A 83 5.30 13.19 0.01
N ALA A 84 4.43 12.35 -0.57
CA ALA A 84 3.05 12.21 -0.13
C ALA A 84 2.95 11.73 1.32
N ALA A 85 3.85 10.84 1.75
CA ALA A 85 3.86 10.34 3.12
C ALA A 85 4.30 11.40 4.15
N VAL A 86 5.29 12.23 3.80
CA VAL A 86 5.72 13.38 4.63
C VAL A 86 4.65 14.47 4.67
N GLU A 87 3.99 14.75 3.54
CA GLU A 87 2.83 15.66 3.50
C GLU A 87 1.68 15.17 4.38
N ALA A 88 1.38 13.86 4.35
CA ALA A 88 0.38 13.25 5.22
C ALA A 88 0.77 13.35 6.70
N ALA A 89 2.05 13.19 7.04
CA ALA A 89 2.54 13.40 8.39
C ALA A 89 2.32 14.85 8.86
N GLY A 90 2.63 15.83 8.01
CA GLY A 90 2.35 17.24 8.28
C GLY A 90 0.86 17.54 8.45
N ALA A 91 0.02 17.04 7.54
CA ALA A 91 -1.43 17.27 7.57
C ALA A 91 -2.14 16.65 8.78
N THR A 92 -1.53 15.64 9.40
CA THR A 92 -2.10 14.91 10.54
C THR A 92 -1.34 15.14 11.85
N ASP A 93 -0.45 16.13 11.87
CA ASP A 93 0.44 16.44 13.00
C ASP A 93 1.18 15.20 13.55
N GLY A 94 1.63 14.33 12.64
CA GLY A 94 2.37 13.11 12.95
C GLY A 94 1.53 11.90 13.37
N LEU A 95 0.20 11.93 13.20
CA LEU A 95 -0.60 10.71 13.36
C LEU A 95 -0.33 9.70 12.24
N VAL A 96 -0.01 10.18 11.03
CA VAL A 96 0.67 9.39 10.01
C VAL A 96 2.16 9.64 10.16
N ASP A 97 2.96 8.57 10.28
CA ASP A 97 4.41 8.67 10.36
C ASP A 97 5.07 7.58 9.50
N PRO A 98 5.74 7.95 8.38
CA PRO A 98 6.38 7.00 7.48
C PRO A 98 7.70 6.43 8.00
N THR A 99 8.16 6.85 9.18
CA THR A 99 9.49 6.52 9.71
C THR A 99 9.47 5.47 10.84
N LEU A 100 8.33 4.79 11.02
CA LEU A 100 8.09 3.84 12.10
C LEU A 100 8.45 2.39 11.75
N VAL A 101 9.39 2.17 10.83
CA VAL A 101 9.75 0.80 10.42
C VAL A 101 10.22 -0.05 11.61
N GLY A 102 11.08 0.49 12.47
CA GLY A 102 11.58 -0.21 13.65
C GLY A 102 10.47 -0.55 14.65
N GLU A 103 9.59 0.40 14.96
CA GLU A 103 8.47 0.19 15.88
C GLU A 103 7.46 -0.83 15.35
N ILE A 104 7.21 -0.84 14.03
CA ILE A 104 6.35 -1.83 13.37
C ILE A 104 6.96 -3.23 13.49
N GLU A 105 8.27 -3.37 13.28
CA GLU A 105 8.98 -4.64 13.40
C GLU A 105 8.99 -5.17 14.84
N GLU A 106 9.28 -4.30 15.81
CA GLU A 106 9.24 -4.61 17.25
C GLU A 106 7.85 -5.02 17.73
N ALA A 107 6.80 -4.44 17.13
CA ALA A 107 5.41 -4.84 17.38
C ALA A 107 5.03 -6.21 16.79
N GLY A 108 5.98 -6.92 16.16
CA GLY A 108 5.80 -8.29 15.66
C GLY A 108 5.47 -8.36 14.17
N TYR A 109 5.52 -7.24 13.44
CA TYR A 109 5.27 -7.21 12.01
C TYR A 109 6.56 -7.33 11.17
N ALA A 110 7.63 -7.93 11.70
CA ALA A 110 8.92 -8.03 11.00
C ALA A 110 8.91 -8.86 9.71
N SER A 111 7.97 -9.81 9.57
CA SER A 111 7.86 -10.69 8.41
C SER A 111 6.47 -10.66 7.79
N HIS A 112 6.35 -11.19 6.57
CA HIS A 112 5.05 -11.45 5.98
C HIS A 112 4.29 -12.45 6.84
N PHE A 113 2.97 -12.25 6.95
CA PHE A 113 2.11 -13.09 7.77
C PHE A 113 1.29 -14.01 6.87
N ASP A 114 1.64 -15.30 6.87
CA ASP A 114 1.00 -16.34 6.04
C ASP A 114 0.13 -17.31 6.87
N GLY A 115 -0.19 -16.96 8.12
CA GLY A 115 -0.97 -17.81 9.02
C GLY A 115 -2.49 -17.55 8.97
N ASP A 116 -3.27 -18.46 9.55
CA ASP A 116 -4.74 -18.36 9.63
C ASP A 116 -5.24 -17.27 10.60
N GLY A 117 -4.34 -16.56 11.29
CA GLY A 117 -4.67 -15.59 12.33
C GLY A 117 -5.33 -16.24 13.55
N LEU A 118 -5.76 -15.40 14.49
CA LEU A 118 -6.65 -15.82 15.57
C LEU A 118 -8.10 -15.53 15.16
N PRO A 119 -9.08 -16.38 15.55
CA PRO A 119 -10.48 -16.03 15.41
C PRO A 119 -10.75 -14.65 16.03
N LEU A 120 -11.52 -13.80 15.35
CA LEU A 120 -11.72 -12.40 15.78
C LEU A 120 -12.17 -12.27 17.24
N VAL A 121 -13.07 -13.17 17.69
CA VAL A 121 -13.54 -13.19 19.08
C VAL A 121 -12.41 -13.43 20.09
N VAL A 122 -11.45 -14.29 19.75
CA VAL A 122 -10.28 -14.58 20.58
C VAL A 122 -9.32 -13.40 20.56
N ALA A 123 -9.05 -12.84 19.38
CA ALA A 123 -8.18 -11.66 19.24
C ALA A 123 -8.72 -10.46 20.04
N LEU A 124 -10.05 -10.23 20.03
CA LEU A 124 -10.69 -9.18 20.80
C LEU A 124 -10.64 -9.44 22.30
N ALA A 125 -10.78 -10.69 22.75
CA ALA A 125 -10.70 -11.05 24.16
C ALA A 125 -9.27 -10.93 24.72
N LEU A 126 -8.25 -11.14 23.88
CA LEU A 126 -6.83 -10.97 24.24
C LEU A 126 -6.34 -9.52 24.10
N ALA A 127 -7.07 -8.67 23.36
CA ALA A 127 -6.66 -7.28 23.16
C ALA A 127 -6.73 -6.52 24.49
N GLY A 128 -5.62 -5.85 24.83
CA GLY A 128 -5.61 -4.92 25.96
C GLY A 128 -6.47 -3.68 25.71
N ASP A 129 -6.52 -2.80 26.72
CA ASP A 129 -7.26 -1.55 26.63
C ASP A 129 -6.77 -0.70 25.45
N ARG A 130 -7.72 -0.31 24.58
CA ARG A 130 -7.43 0.52 23.42
C ARG A 130 -7.32 1.98 23.84
N ALA A 131 -6.11 2.52 23.76
CA ALA A 131 -5.90 3.96 23.88
C ALA A 131 -6.11 4.65 22.52
N ARG A 132 -6.41 5.95 22.57
CA ARG A 132 -6.35 6.80 21.38
C ARG A 132 -4.90 6.84 20.87
N GLY A 133 -4.74 6.68 19.56
CA GLY A 133 -3.45 6.87 18.89
C GLY A 133 -2.92 8.29 19.10
N ARG A 134 -1.59 8.40 19.19
CA ARG A 134 -0.88 9.66 19.41
C ARG A 134 0.33 9.69 18.47
N PRO A 135 0.77 10.86 18.00
CA PRO A 135 2.02 10.97 17.28
C PRO A 135 3.20 10.43 18.08
N SER A 136 4.23 9.94 17.38
CA SER A 136 5.51 9.60 18.02
C SER A 136 6.16 10.85 18.60
N GLY A 137 6.72 10.74 19.80
CA GLY A 137 7.45 11.84 20.46
C GLY A 137 8.73 12.25 19.72
N ASP A 138 9.32 11.32 18.96
CA ASP A 138 10.56 11.55 18.22
C ASP A 138 10.33 12.38 16.94
N ALA A 139 9.13 12.29 16.36
CA ALA A 139 8.72 12.98 15.13
C ALA A 139 9.78 12.95 14.00
N ARG A 140 10.40 11.78 13.77
CA ARG A 140 11.54 11.63 12.83
C ARG A 140 11.20 11.99 11.38
N TRP A 141 9.93 12.02 11.00
CA TRP A 141 9.49 12.51 9.70
C TRP A 141 9.75 14.01 9.45
N ARG A 142 10.09 14.78 10.50
CA ARG A 142 10.41 16.22 10.40
C ARG A 142 11.88 16.52 10.11
N SER A 143 12.77 15.54 10.23
CA SER A 143 14.23 15.70 10.04
C SER A 143 14.66 15.63 8.58
#